data_AF-A0A3M1BLP1-F1
#
_entry.id   AF-A0A3M1BLP1-F1
#
_cell.length_a   1.000
_cell.length_b   1.000
_cell.length_c   1.000
_cell.angle_alpha   90.00
_cell.angle_beta   90.00
_cell.angle_gamma   90.00
#
_symmetry.space_group_name_H-M   'P 1'
#
loop_
_entity.id
_entity.type
_entity.pdbx_description
1 polymer ?
#
loop_
_entity_poly.entity_id
_entity_poly.type
_entity_poly.pdbx_seq_one_letter_code
_entity_poly.pdbx_strand_id
1 'polypeptide(L)'
;MLHKIDQETRRVLAAIFFGQKQDSLLGPGVLFAEGKDLTEGKALPHWQGGLIAFGKKPQLPGWQCESYGYVCNADGSIRWLYPLSLRKPVFLRLYNSAGWRGKLFSAAFRLAFLTGTQALMRHGILHVVAKRSNRMKTLVDEEKATAHAIFTGTVGANRKAVVVLQKGDGTYRFCKVPLTASAEKLVKNEAARLGELPADEFSCLDVPRATMKDGLLLLSDVRPAKPGNSDRLGRLHLEALTELACATSRHQRLGTLPAWENLNRNLEDLDGLEPANDLDTKQVGRLKNALLRLRQQFGDSTELPTGLAHADFTPWNLYLSD
;
A
#
# COMPACT_ATOMS: atom_id res chain seq x y z
N MET A 1 -6.66 -27.46 -10.24
CA MET A 1 -7.29 -27.41 -8.90
C MET A 1 -7.63 -25.95 -8.64
N LEU A 2 -8.91 -25.54 -8.77
CA LEU A 2 -9.32 -24.16 -8.48
C LEU A 2 -9.30 -24.01 -6.96
N HIS A 3 -8.30 -23.28 -6.42
CA HIS A 3 -8.35 -22.86 -5.02
C HIS A 3 -9.66 -22.11 -4.80
N LYS A 4 -10.51 -22.61 -3.89
CA LYS A 4 -11.65 -21.84 -3.37
C LYS A 4 -11.11 -20.49 -2.90
N ILE A 5 -11.71 -19.43 -3.39
CA ILE A 5 -11.24 -18.08 -3.08
C ILE A 5 -11.80 -17.73 -1.72
N ASP A 6 -10.89 -17.51 -0.78
CA ASP A 6 -11.25 -17.19 0.59
C ASP A 6 -12.04 -15.87 0.68
N GLN A 7 -12.76 -15.71 1.78
CA GLN A 7 -13.63 -14.56 1.99
C GLN A 7 -12.85 -13.23 2.07
N GLU A 8 -11.61 -13.25 2.55
CA GLU A 8 -10.77 -12.06 2.65
C GLU A 8 -10.39 -11.56 1.26
N THR A 9 -9.94 -12.46 0.37
CA THR A 9 -9.64 -12.16 -1.03
C THR A 9 -10.85 -11.54 -1.72
N ARG A 10 -12.06 -12.08 -1.49
CA ARG A 10 -13.30 -11.50 -2.02
C ARG A 10 -13.53 -10.07 -1.53
N ARG A 11 -13.39 -9.81 -0.23
CA ARG A 11 -13.54 -8.47 0.36
C ARG A 11 -12.53 -7.47 -0.19
N VAL A 12 -11.27 -7.88 -0.33
CA VAL A 12 -10.19 -7.06 -0.91
C VAL A 12 -10.52 -6.66 -2.35
N LEU A 13 -10.93 -7.62 -3.19
CA LEU A 13 -11.26 -7.34 -4.58
C LEU A 13 -12.51 -6.46 -4.72
N ALA A 14 -13.54 -6.68 -3.89
CA ALA A 14 -14.72 -5.83 -3.84
C ALA A 14 -14.35 -4.38 -3.43
N ALA A 15 -13.45 -4.20 -2.47
CA ALA A 15 -12.94 -2.90 -2.05
C ALA A 15 -12.19 -2.16 -3.18
N ILE A 16 -11.31 -2.88 -3.88
CA ILE A 16 -10.51 -2.35 -4.98
C ILE A 16 -11.41 -1.92 -6.15
N PHE A 17 -12.27 -2.81 -6.63
CA PHE A 17 -13.01 -2.59 -7.88
C PHE A 17 -14.35 -1.87 -7.70
N PHE A 18 -14.97 -1.96 -6.52
CA PHE A 18 -16.33 -1.44 -6.28
C PHE A 18 -16.44 -0.57 -5.03
N GLY A 19 -15.35 -0.32 -4.30
CA GLY A 19 -15.33 0.58 -3.15
C GLY A 19 -16.03 0.05 -1.89
N GLN A 20 -16.39 -1.24 -1.85
CA GLN A 20 -16.94 -1.86 -0.64
C GLN A 20 -15.84 -2.11 0.40
N LYS A 21 -15.90 -1.47 1.58
CA LYS A 21 -14.83 -1.60 2.58
C LYS A 21 -14.61 -3.06 3.00
N GLN A 22 -13.36 -3.47 3.20
CA GLN A 22 -12.99 -4.84 3.56
C GLN A 22 -13.62 -5.29 4.89
N ASP A 23 -13.76 -4.36 5.84
CA ASP A 23 -14.32 -4.65 7.17
C ASP A 23 -15.86 -4.73 7.17
N SER A 24 -16.51 -4.38 6.05
CA SER A 24 -17.96 -4.56 5.91
C SER A 24 -18.28 -6.00 5.50
N LEU A 25 -19.42 -6.52 5.98
CA LEU A 25 -20.01 -7.71 5.37
C LEU A 25 -20.11 -7.47 3.86
N LEU A 26 -19.78 -8.47 3.05
CA LEU A 26 -19.92 -8.38 1.59
C LEU A 26 -21.37 -7.94 1.32
N GLY A 27 -21.53 -6.68 0.91
CA GLY A 27 -22.85 -6.13 0.68
C GLY A 27 -23.53 -6.89 -0.46
N PRO A 28 -24.86 -6.75 -0.63
CA PRO A 28 -25.60 -7.30 -1.76
C PRO A 28 -25.26 -6.56 -3.08
N GLY A 29 -23.99 -6.21 -3.32
CA GLY A 29 -23.53 -5.40 -4.44
C GLY A 29 -22.37 -5.97 -5.25
N VAL A 30 -21.70 -7.06 -4.81
CA VAL A 30 -20.70 -7.76 -5.65
C VAL A 30 -20.90 -9.27 -5.60
N LEU A 31 -21.11 -9.88 -6.77
CA LEU A 31 -21.17 -11.34 -6.93
C LEU A 31 -19.78 -11.91 -7.23
N PHE A 32 -19.53 -13.14 -6.77
CA PHE A 32 -18.33 -13.89 -7.09
C PHE A 32 -18.69 -15.19 -7.80
N ALA A 33 -17.99 -15.49 -8.90
CA ALA A 33 -18.18 -16.72 -9.65
C ALA A 33 -16.87 -17.47 -9.84
N GLU A 34 -16.89 -18.79 -9.60
CA GLU A 34 -15.74 -19.68 -9.74
C GLU A 34 -16.08 -20.80 -10.72
N GLY A 35 -15.29 -20.96 -11.78
CA GLY A 35 -15.17 -22.22 -12.53
C GLY A 35 -16.42 -22.76 -13.24
N LYS A 36 -17.54 -22.04 -13.25
CA LYS A 36 -18.75 -22.40 -14.00
C LYS A 36 -19.06 -21.36 -15.04
N ASP A 37 -19.52 -21.85 -16.18
CA ASP A 37 -20.10 -21.06 -17.25
C ASP A 37 -21.25 -20.21 -16.70
N LEU A 38 -20.98 -18.93 -16.45
CA LEU A 38 -22.00 -17.88 -16.45
C LEU A 38 -22.36 -17.53 -17.91
N THR A 39 -22.36 -18.54 -18.78
CA THR A 39 -22.79 -18.43 -20.17
C THR A 39 -24.22 -18.91 -20.22
N GLU A 40 -25.08 -18.04 -20.74
CA GLU A 40 -26.44 -18.32 -21.21
C GLU A 40 -27.57 -18.33 -20.15
N GLY A 41 -28.54 -17.46 -20.38
CA GLY A 41 -29.94 -17.68 -19.98
C GLY A 41 -30.36 -17.23 -18.57
N LYS A 42 -29.49 -17.27 -17.56
CA LYS A 42 -29.84 -16.68 -16.25
C LYS A 42 -29.53 -15.19 -16.25
N ALA A 43 -30.41 -14.42 -16.89
CA ALA A 43 -30.45 -12.98 -16.67
C ALA A 43 -30.38 -12.73 -15.16
N LEU A 44 -29.47 -11.86 -14.73
CA LEU A 44 -29.48 -11.25 -13.40
C LEU A 44 -30.32 -9.97 -13.54
N PRO A 45 -31.65 -10.04 -13.78
CA PRO A 45 -32.40 -8.98 -14.44
C PRO A 45 -32.53 -7.74 -13.53
N HIS A 46 -32.28 -7.92 -12.23
CA HIS A 46 -32.43 -6.92 -11.19
C HIS A 46 -31.12 -6.57 -10.47
N TRP A 47 -30.00 -7.25 -10.80
CA TRP A 47 -28.72 -6.96 -10.15
C TRP A 47 -28.05 -5.74 -10.79
N GLN A 48 -27.87 -4.68 -10.02
CA GLN A 48 -27.13 -3.49 -10.45
C GLN A 48 -25.68 -3.45 -9.95
N GLY A 49 -25.27 -4.46 -9.18
CA GLY A 49 -23.94 -4.55 -8.60
C GLY A 49 -22.86 -5.04 -9.58
N GLY A 50 -21.65 -5.21 -9.06
CA GLY A 50 -20.53 -5.80 -9.78
C GLY A 50 -20.53 -7.33 -9.78
N LEU A 51 -19.74 -7.92 -10.66
CA LEU A 51 -19.40 -9.34 -10.69
C LEU A 51 -17.89 -9.49 -10.82
N ILE A 52 -17.31 -10.38 -10.01
CA ILE A 52 -15.90 -10.81 -10.14
C ILE A 52 -15.90 -12.31 -10.41
N ALA A 53 -15.42 -12.70 -11.59
CA ALA A 53 -15.38 -14.10 -12.02
C ALA A 53 -13.95 -14.59 -12.21
N PHE A 54 -13.68 -15.83 -11.82
CA PHE A 54 -12.37 -16.46 -11.97
C PHE A 54 -12.40 -17.54 -13.05
N GLY A 55 -11.37 -17.56 -13.90
CA GLY A 55 -11.24 -18.53 -14.99
C GLY A 55 -11.87 -18.04 -16.29
N LYS A 56 -13.02 -18.60 -16.67
CA LYS A 56 -13.69 -18.28 -17.95
C LYS A 56 -14.27 -16.86 -17.93
N LYS A 57 -14.16 -16.16 -19.06
CA LYS A 57 -14.74 -14.82 -19.25
C LYS A 57 -16.27 -14.90 -19.27
N PRO A 58 -16.99 -14.22 -18.36
CA PRO A 58 -18.45 -14.15 -18.41
C PRO A 58 -18.94 -13.45 -19.68
N GLN A 59 -20.05 -13.92 -20.24
CA GLN A 59 -20.71 -13.27 -21.38
C GLN A 59 -22.02 -12.65 -20.91
N LEU A 60 -21.97 -11.35 -20.59
CA LEU A 60 -23.13 -10.56 -20.15
C LEU A 60 -23.34 -9.40 -21.12
N PRO A 61 -24.32 -9.49 -22.05
CA PRO A 61 -24.58 -8.42 -23.02
C PRO A 61 -24.88 -7.08 -22.33
N GLY A 62 -24.27 -6.00 -22.83
CA GLY A 62 -24.41 -4.66 -22.27
C GLY A 62 -23.59 -4.37 -21.01
N TRP A 63 -22.77 -5.32 -20.54
CA TRP A 63 -21.85 -5.12 -19.42
C TRP A 63 -20.42 -4.92 -19.91
N GLN A 64 -19.68 -4.05 -19.22
CA GLN A 64 -18.25 -3.89 -19.44
C GLN A 64 -17.50 -4.99 -18.69
N CYS A 65 -16.48 -5.58 -19.31
CA CYS A 65 -15.66 -6.63 -18.73
C CYS A 65 -14.18 -6.29 -18.88
N GLU A 66 -13.49 -6.18 -17.76
CA GLU A 66 -12.03 -6.07 -17.69
C GLU A 66 -11.42 -7.38 -17.21
N SER A 67 -10.35 -7.81 -17.87
CA SER A 67 -9.67 -9.08 -17.55
C SER A 67 -8.30 -8.80 -16.99
N TYR A 68 -7.99 -9.42 -15.86
CA TYR A 68 -6.74 -9.28 -15.15
C TYR A 68 -6.05 -10.63 -14.98
N GLY A 69 -4.75 -10.68 -15.26
CA GLY A 69 -3.90 -11.75 -14.78
C GLY A 69 -3.54 -11.50 -13.33
N TYR A 70 -3.40 -12.56 -12.53
CA TYR A 70 -2.97 -12.44 -11.14
C TYR A 70 -1.78 -13.33 -10.78
N VAL A 71 -1.00 -12.87 -9.81
CA VAL A 71 0.14 -13.60 -9.21
C VAL A 71 -0.10 -13.68 -7.71
N CYS A 72 0.05 -14.87 -7.15
CA CYS A 72 -0.14 -15.11 -5.72
C CYS A 72 1.17 -15.03 -4.93
N ASN A 73 1.05 -14.80 -3.62
CA ASN A 73 2.08 -15.08 -2.63
C ASN A 73 2.19 -16.60 -2.40
N ALA A 74 3.22 -17.01 -1.66
CA ALA A 74 3.41 -18.42 -1.29
C ALA A 74 2.27 -19.01 -0.46
N ASP A 75 1.55 -18.18 0.30
CA ASP A 75 0.35 -18.55 1.07
C ASP A 75 -0.93 -18.65 0.20
N GLY A 76 -0.83 -18.44 -1.11
CA GLY A 76 -1.95 -18.47 -2.04
C GLY A 76 -2.73 -17.15 -2.16
N SER A 77 -2.51 -16.18 -1.28
CA SER A 77 -3.17 -14.87 -1.37
C SER A 77 -2.77 -14.13 -2.64
N ILE A 78 -3.71 -13.43 -3.29
CA ILE A 78 -3.39 -12.67 -4.50
C ILE A 78 -2.48 -11.50 -4.11
N ARG A 79 -1.29 -11.43 -4.73
CA ARG A 79 -0.30 -10.37 -4.52
C ARG A 79 -0.46 -9.24 -5.54
N TRP A 80 -0.52 -9.60 -6.82
CA TRP A 80 -0.59 -8.65 -7.93
C TRP A 80 -1.72 -8.94 -8.89
N LEU A 81 -2.29 -7.87 -9.43
CA LEU A 81 -3.24 -7.88 -10.55
C LEU A 81 -2.71 -6.97 -11.66
N TYR A 82 -2.84 -7.40 -12.90
CA TYR A 82 -2.51 -6.56 -14.06
C TYR A 82 -3.45 -6.88 -15.24
N PRO A 83 -3.83 -5.88 -16.07
CA PRO A 83 -4.68 -6.12 -17.22
C PRO A 83 -4.05 -7.13 -18.18
N LEU A 84 -4.84 -7.99 -18.80
CA LEU A 84 -4.33 -8.93 -19.80
C LEU A 84 -3.77 -8.24 -21.06
N SER A 85 -4.17 -6.99 -21.31
CA SER A 85 -3.64 -6.15 -22.39
C SER A 85 -2.25 -5.55 -22.08
N LEU A 86 -1.74 -5.72 -20.86
CA LEU A 86 -0.50 -5.11 -20.42
C LEU A 86 0.71 -5.67 -21.19
N ARG A 87 1.50 -4.79 -21.82
CA ARG A 87 2.68 -5.15 -22.64
C ARG A 87 4.01 -5.06 -21.91
N LYS A 88 4.07 -4.34 -20.79
CA LYS A 88 5.27 -4.15 -19.98
C LYS A 88 4.93 -4.45 -18.52
N PRO A 89 5.83 -5.08 -17.73
CA PRO A 89 5.53 -5.48 -16.36
C PRO A 89 5.57 -4.27 -15.40
N VAL A 90 4.62 -3.35 -15.52
CA VAL A 90 4.59 -2.11 -14.72
C VAL A 90 4.43 -2.37 -13.22
N PHE A 91 3.86 -3.52 -12.82
CA PHE A 91 3.80 -3.94 -11.42
C PHE A 91 5.18 -4.08 -10.76
N LEU A 92 6.26 -4.25 -11.53
CA LEU A 92 7.62 -4.25 -10.98
C LEU A 92 8.02 -2.89 -10.39
N ARG A 93 7.30 -1.80 -10.69
CA ARG A 93 7.44 -0.52 -10.01
C ARG A 93 7.01 -0.59 -8.53
N LEU A 94 6.12 -1.53 -8.19
CA LEU A 94 5.66 -1.80 -6.83
C LEU A 94 6.53 -2.85 -6.12
N TYR A 95 7.57 -3.35 -6.78
CA TYR A 95 8.42 -4.42 -6.28
C TYR A 95 9.83 -3.92 -5.97
N ASN A 96 10.28 -4.24 -4.76
CA ASN A 96 11.67 -4.00 -4.38
C ASN A 96 12.58 -5.11 -4.95
N SER A 97 13.50 -4.73 -5.83
CA SER A 97 14.49 -5.63 -6.44
C SER A 97 15.91 -5.44 -5.90
N ALA A 98 16.11 -4.93 -4.67
CA ALA A 98 17.44 -4.64 -4.15
C ALA A 98 18.34 -5.90 -4.04
N GLY A 99 17.78 -7.02 -3.58
CA GLY A 99 18.51 -8.29 -3.44
C GLY A 99 18.63 -9.09 -4.75
N TRP A 100 19.62 -9.98 -4.84
CA TRP A 100 19.87 -10.80 -6.04
C TRP A 100 18.65 -11.64 -6.46
N ARG A 101 17.90 -12.20 -5.51
CA ARG A 101 16.64 -12.93 -5.78
C ARG A 101 15.61 -12.02 -6.42
N GLY A 102 15.48 -10.79 -5.93
CA GLY A 102 14.58 -9.80 -6.49
C GLY A 102 15.01 -9.33 -7.88
N LYS A 103 16.31 -9.20 -8.13
CA LYS A 103 16.85 -8.89 -9.48
C LYS A 103 16.54 -10.02 -10.46
N LEU A 104 16.78 -11.28 -10.08
CA LEU A 104 16.46 -12.44 -10.92
C LEU A 104 14.96 -12.53 -11.20
N PHE A 105 14.13 -12.37 -10.18
CA PHE A 105 12.68 -12.33 -10.31
C PHE A 105 12.22 -11.25 -11.29
N SER A 106 12.77 -10.04 -11.16
CA SER A 106 12.45 -8.90 -12.02
C SER A 106 12.90 -9.14 -13.47
N ALA A 107 14.08 -9.74 -13.65
CA ALA A 107 14.60 -10.11 -14.97
C ALA A 107 13.71 -11.17 -15.64
N ALA A 108 13.28 -12.20 -14.91
CA ALA A 108 12.39 -13.24 -15.41
C ALA A 108 11.06 -12.66 -15.91
N PHE A 109 10.42 -11.77 -15.13
CA PHE A 109 9.18 -11.11 -15.58
C PHE A 109 9.40 -10.18 -16.77
N ARG A 110 10.49 -9.43 -16.82
CA ARG A 110 10.82 -8.58 -17.99
C ARG A 110 11.00 -9.42 -19.24
N LEU A 111 11.73 -10.54 -19.15
CA LEU A 111 11.92 -11.47 -20.25
C LEU A 111 10.59 -12.08 -20.69
N ALA A 112 9.77 -12.57 -19.75
CA ALA A 112 8.48 -13.17 -20.07
C ALA A 112 7.53 -12.21 -20.81
N PHE A 113 7.52 -10.93 -20.42
CA PHE A 113 6.74 -9.91 -21.13
C PHE A 113 7.34 -9.56 -22.50
N LEU A 114 8.67 -9.58 -22.63
CA LEU A 114 9.35 -9.35 -23.92
C LEU A 114 9.07 -10.48 -24.91
N THR A 115 9.03 -11.72 -24.45
CA THR A 115 8.79 -12.91 -25.29
C THR A 115 7.32 -13.29 -25.44
N GLY A 116 6.38 -12.55 -24.82
CA GLY A 116 4.95 -12.87 -24.87
C GLY A 116 4.54 -14.11 -24.07
N THR A 117 5.40 -14.60 -23.16
CA THR A 117 5.19 -15.81 -22.35
C THR A 117 4.69 -15.51 -20.94
N GLN A 118 4.24 -14.28 -20.67
CA GLN A 118 3.72 -13.85 -19.36
C GLN A 118 2.55 -14.72 -18.85
N ALA A 119 1.85 -15.42 -19.75
CA ALA A 119 0.80 -16.38 -19.39
C ALA A 119 1.32 -17.55 -18.54
N LEU A 120 2.61 -17.90 -18.61
CA LEU A 120 3.25 -18.93 -17.79
C LEU A 120 3.56 -18.43 -16.37
N MET A 121 3.66 -17.11 -16.18
CA MET A 121 4.05 -16.50 -14.91
C MET A 121 2.86 -16.17 -14.01
N ARG A 122 1.64 -16.21 -14.53
CA ARG A 122 0.41 -15.94 -13.77
C ARG A 122 -0.16 -17.22 -13.18
N HIS A 123 -0.80 -17.08 -12.03
CA HIS A 123 -1.52 -18.17 -11.38
C HIS A 123 -2.94 -18.35 -11.94
N GLY A 124 -3.51 -17.31 -12.53
CA GLY A 124 -4.80 -17.38 -13.19
C GLY A 124 -5.27 -16.05 -13.76
N ILE A 125 -6.55 -16.03 -14.12
CA ILE A 125 -7.25 -14.87 -14.68
C ILE A 125 -8.48 -14.59 -13.83
N LEU A 126 -8.73 -13.31 -13.56
CA LEU A 126 -9.99 -12.82 -13.03
C LEU A 126 -10.62 -11.81 -14.00
N HIS A 127 -11.94 -11.74 -13.98
CA HIS A 127 -12.76 -10.86 -14.79
C HIS A 127 -13.59 -9.99 -13.88
N VAL A 128 -13.50 -8.68 -14.04
CA VAL A 128 -14.32 -7.68 -13.35
C VAL A 128 -15.37 -7.23 -14.33
N VAL A 129 -16.62 -7.53 -14.03
CA VAL A 129 -17.77 -7.26 -14.88
C VAL A 129 -18.70 -6.28 -14.18
N ALA A 130 -19.08 -5.22 -14.88
CA ALA A 130 -19.90 -4.16 -14.33
C ALA A 130 -20.80 -3.55 -15.41
N LYS A 131 -22.04 -3.22 -15.04
CA LYS A 131 -23.01 -2.59 -15.97
C LYS A 131 -22.57 -1.17 -16.36
N ARG A 132 -21.82 -0.51 -15.47
CA ARG A 132 -21.10 0.76 -15.70
C ARG A 132 -19.60 0.52 -15.53
N SER A 133 -18.80 1.57 -15.64
CA SER A 133 -17.37 1.52 -15.31
C SER A 133 -17.16 1.09 -13.84
N ASN A 134 -16.17 0.23 -13.59
CA ASN A 134 -15.72 -0.08 -12.23
C ASN A 134 -14.77 1.01 -11.70
N ARG A 135 -14.46 1.00 -10.41
CA ARG A 135 -13.61 2.03 -9.77
C ARG A 135 -12.22 2.11 -10.40
N MET A 136 -11.62 0.98 -10.75
CA MET A 136 -10.27 0.94 -11.35
C MET A 136 -10.28 1.43 -12.79
N LYS A 137 -11.26 1.02 -13.60
CA LYS A 137 -11.47 1.56 -14.95
C LYS A 137 -11.62 3.08 -14.92
N THR A 138 -12.46 3.59 -14.03
CA THR A 138 -12.69 5.04 -13.83
C THR A 138 -11.39 5.75 -13.47
N LEU A 139 -10.65 5.25 -12.48
CA LEU A 139 -9.35 5.80 -12.09
C LEU A 139 -8.35 5.85 -13.25
N VAL A 140 -8.25 4.77 -14.03
CA VAL A 140 -7.34 4.66 -15.17
C VAL A 140 -7.68 5.67 -16.27
N ASP A 141 -8.98 5.80 -16.58
CA ASP A 141 -9.46 6.74 -17.61
C ASP A 141 -9.22 8.19 -17.21
N GLU A 142 -9.56 8.56 -15.97
CA GLU A 142 -9.41 9.92 -15.45
C GLU A 142 -7.95 10.35 -15.35
N GLU A 143 -7.07 9.42 -14.95
CA GLU A 143 -5.62 9.66 -14.89
C GLU A 143 -4.94 9.54 -16.26
N LYS A 144 -5.71 9.24 -17.32
CA LYS A 144 -5.23 9.03 -18.69
C LYS A 144 -4.06 8.02 -18.73
N ALA A 145 -4.17 6.99 -17.90
CA ALA A 145 -3.13 5.97 -17.78
C ALA A 145 -3.20 5.00 -18.96
N THR A 146 -2.04 4.75 -19.57
CA THR A 146 -1.88 3.80 -20.69
C THR A 146 -1.59 2.38 -20.21
N ALA A 147 -1.15 2.25 -18.95
CA ALA A 147 -0.94 0.96 -18.30
C ALA A 147 -1.11 1.09 -16.78
N HIS A 148 -1.55 0.01 -16.14
CA HIS A 148 -1.63 -0.05 -14.68
C HIS A 148 -1.39 -1.45 -14.15
N ALA A 149 -1.10 -1.52 -12.85
CA ALA A 149 -1.14 -2.75 -12.09
C ALA A 149 -1.44 -2.46 -10.61
N ILE A 150 -1.88 -3.49 -9.89
CA ILE A 150 -2.37 -3.38 -8.52
C ILE A 150 -1.57 -4.34 -7.64
N PHE A 151 -1.01 -3.83 -6.55
CA PHE A 151 -0.56 -4.60 -5.41
C PHE A 151 -1.66 -4.59 -4.35
N THR A 152 -2.11 -5.77 -3.93
CA THR A 152 -3.28 -5.92 -3.03
C THR A 152 -2.97 -5.63 -1.56
N GLY A 153 -1.70 -5.34 -1.24
CA GLY A 153 -1.25 -5.04 0.12
C GLY A 153 -1.01 -6.27 0.98
N THR A 154 -0.28 -6.07 2.08
CA THR A 154 -0.06 -7.07 3.13
C THR A 154 -1.29 -7.17 4.03
N VAL A 155 -1.67 -8.39 4.41
CA VAL A 155 -2.77 -8.67 5.34
C VAL A 155 -2.54 -7.94 6.67
N GLY A 156 -3.59 -7.29 7.20
CA GLY A 156 -3.56 -6.60 8.50
C GLY A 156 -4.56 -5.46 8.63
N ALA A 157 -4.70 -4.91 9.84
CA ALA A 157 -5.69 -3.87 10.16
C ALA A 157 -5.50 -2.57 9.35
N ASN A 158 -4.29 -2.31 8.87
CA ASN A 158 -3.91 -1.12 8.09
C ASN A 158 -3.73 -1.43 6.60
N ARG A 159 -4.38 -2.50 6.10
CA ARG A 159 -4.23 -2.95 4.71
C ARG A 159 -4.71 -1.87 3.72
N LYS A 160 -3.83 -1.59 2.76
CA LYS A 160 -4.08 -0.72 1.62
C LYS A 160 -3.57 -1.39 0.36
N ALA A 161 -4.35 -1.33 -0.72
CA ALA A 161 -3.83 -1.68 -2.03
C ALA A 161 -3.09 -0.47 -2.63
N VAL A 162 -2.12 -0.73 -3.49
CA VAL A 162 -1.37 0.29 -4.22
C VAL A 162 -1.51 0.02 -5.70
N VAL A 163 -2.02 0.99 -6.44
CA VAL A 163 -2.10 0.95 -7.90
C VAL A 163 -0.96 1.78 -8.46
N VAL A 164 -0.19 1.21 -9.39
CA VAL A 164 0.71 1.99 -10.24
C VAL A 164 0.00 2.34 -11.53
N LEU A 165 0.08 3.59 -11.94
CA LEU A 165 -0.49 4.14 -13.15
C LEU A 165 0.66 4.70 -13.99
N GLN A 166 0.81 4.22 -15.23
CA GLN A 166 1.76 4.78 -16.20
C GLN A 166 0.98 5.66 -17.18
N LYS A 167 1.42 6.90 -17.37
CA LYS A 167 0.84 7.85 -18.33
C LYS A 167 1.45 7.68 -19.73
N GLY A 168 0.82 8.32 -20.73
CA GLY A 168 1.27 8.27 -22.12
C GLY A 168 2.67 8.84 -22.37
N ASP A 169 3.10 9.79 -21.54
CA ASP A 169 4.46 10.36 -21.54
C ASP A 169 5.50 9.47 -20.83
N GLY A 170 5.08 8.32 -20.30
CA GLY A 170 5.94 7.38 -19.59
C GLY A 170 6.11 7.68 -18.10
N THR A 171 5.56 8.78 -17.58
CA THR A 171 5.60 9.10 -16.15
C THR A 171 4.69 8.17 -15.35
N TYR A 172 4.96 8.07 -14.04
CA TYR A 172 4.20 7.21 -13.14
C TYR A 172 3.47 8.03 -12.07
N ARG A 173 2.31 7.51 -11.66
CA ARG A 173 1.62 7.91 -10.43
C ARG A 173 1.27 6.68 -9.63
N PHE A 174 1.16 6.87 -8.32
CA PHE A 174 0.73 5.83 -7.41
C PHE A 174 -0.60 6.21 -6.78
N CYS A 175 -1.48 5.23 -6.61
CA CYS A 175 -2.76 5.43 -5.96
C CYS A 175 -2.89 4.45 -4.80
N LYS A 176 -3.04 4.96 -3.58
CA LYS A 176 -3.31 4.17 -2.38
C LYS A 176 -4.83 4.03 -2.21
N VAL A 177 -5.28 2.78 -2.24
CA VAL A 177 -6.69 2.41 -2.02
C VAL A 177 -6.80 1.87 -0.59
N PRO A 178 -7.36 2.64 0.36
CA PRO A 178 -7.58 2.14 1.72
C PRO A 178 -8.63 1.03 1.67
N LEU A 179 -8.31 -0.14 2.26
CA LEU A 179 -9.25 -1.27 2.29
C LEU A 179 -10.02 -1.34 3.61
N THR A 180 -9.43 -0.82 4.70
CA THR A 180 -10.01 -0.79 6.04
C THR A 180 -10.31 0.63 6.50
N ALA A 181 -11.14 0.78 7.54
CA ALA A 181 -11.41 2.10 8.14
C ALA A 181 -10.15 2.73 8.75
N SER A 182 -9.26 1.91 9.32
CA SER A 182 -7.98 2.38 9.86
C SER A 182 -7.06 2.87 8.74
N ALA A 183 -6.95 2.12 7.64
CA ALA A 183 -6.16 2.52 6.48
C ALA A 183 -6.65 3.83 5.87
N GLU A 184 -7.97 4.08 5.87
CA GLU A 184 -8.53 5.35 5.40
C GLU A 184 -8.05 6.55 6.22
N LYS A 185 -8.03 6.42 7.56
CA LYS A 185 -7.49 7.46 8.45
C LYS A 185 -6.01 7.71 8.18
N LEU A 186 -5.23 6.65 8.03
CA LEU A 186 -3.80 6.75 7.74
C LEU A 186 -3.52 7.42 6.39
N VAL A 187 -4.27 7.06 5.35
CA VAL A 187 -4.14 7.64 4.01
C VAL A 187 -4.52 9.12 4.00
N LYS A 188 -5.59 9.51 4.71
CA LYS A 188 -5.97 10.92 4.89
C LYS A 188 -4.91 11.72 5.65
N ASN A 189 -4.38 11.15 6.74
CA ASN A 189 -3.30 11.78 7.50
C ASN A 189 -2.04 11.94 6.65
N GLU A 190 -1.68 10.93 5.86
CA GLU A 190 -0.54 11.01 4.94
C GLU A 190 -0.71 12.16 3.94
N ALA A 191 -1.88 12.28 3.32
CA ALA A 191 -2.16 13.38 2.40
C ALA A 191 -2.07 14.76 3.06
N ALA A 192 -2.60 14.90 4.28
CA ALA A 192 -2.52 16.13 5.04
C ALA A 192 -1.08 16.50 5.38
N ARG A 193 -0.28 15.55 5.87
CA ARG A 193 1.12 15.80 6.24
C ARG A 193 1.99 16.14 5.04
N LEU A 194 1.82 15.44 3.92
CA LEU A 194 2.54 15.78 2.69
C LEU A 194 2.13 17.16 2.14
N GLY A 195 0.88 17.58 2.33
CA GLY A 195 0.41 18.91 1.94
C GLY A 195 0.92 20.06 2.81
N GLU A 196 1.38 19.77 4.04
CA GLU A 196 1.97 20.76 4.96
C GLU A 196 3.49 20.93 4.75
N LEU A 197 4.14 20.02 4.03
CA LEU A 197 5.59 20.09 3.79
C LEU A 197 5.91 21.16 2.74
N PRO A 198 6.92 22.01 2.98
CA PRO A 198 7.44 22.95 1.98
C PRO A 198 8.33 22.20 0.98
N ALA A 199 7.75 21.24 0.25
CA ALA A 199 8.48 20.30 -0.60
C ALA A 199 9.36 20.98 -1.65
N ASP A 200 8.93 22.15 -2.15
CA ASP A 200 9.65 22.93 -3.15
C ASP A 200 10.84 23.72 -2.58
N GLU A 201 10.99 23.78 -1.25
CA GLU A 201 12.12 24.42 -0.56
C GLU A 201 13.22 23.44 -0.19
N PHE A 202 12.96 22.13 -0.31
CA PHE A 202 13.94 21.11 0.03
C PHE A 202 15.01 20.97 -1.05
N SER A 203 16.25 20.86 -0.59
CA SER A 203 17.48 20.77 -1.39
C SER A 203 18.05 19.36 -1.42
N CYS A 204 17.80 18.56 -0.36
CA CYS A 204 18.31 17.20 -0.22
C CYS A 204 17.19 16.15 -0.12
N LEU A 205 15.92 16.56 -0.14
CA LEU A 205 14.77 15.69 0.08
C LEU A 205 13.65 15.93 -0.94
N ASP A 206 13.42 14.96 -1.82
CA ASP A 206 12.21 14.92 -2.63
C ASP A 206 11.10 14.15 -1.92
N VAL A 207 9.93 14.79 -1.77
CA VAL A 207 8.72 14.16 -1.22
C VAL A 207 7.61 14.07 -2.26
N PRO A 208 6.75 13.03 -2.22
CA PRO A 208 5.69 12.88 -3.19
C PRO A 208 4.63 13.97 -3.02
N ARG A 209 4.20 14.57 -4.12
CA ARG A 209 3.01 15.42 -4.14
C ARG A 209 1.78 14.55 -3.96
N ALA A 210 0.94 14.92 -2.99
CA ALA A 210 -0.26 14.19 -2.61
C ALA A 210 -1.53 14.87 -3.10
N THR A 211 -2.52 14.08 -3.53
CA THR A 211 -3.87 14.56 -3.83
C THR A 211 -4.91 13.54 -3.43
N MET A 212 -5.91 13.95 -2.64
CA MET A 212 -7.06 13.12 -2.33
C MET A 212 -8.12 13.22 -3.43
N LYS A 213 -8.64 12.07 -3.87
CA LYS A 213 -9.74 11.99 -4.83
C LYS A 213 -10.62 10.78 -4.53
N ASP A 214 -11.91 10.97 -4.30
CA ASP A 214 -12.88 9.87 -4.06
C ASP A 214 -12.41 8.84 -3.00
N GLY A 215 -11.82 9.35 -1.91
CA GLY A 215 -11.27 8.54 -0.82
C GLY A 215 -10.00 7.77 -1.17
N LEU A 216 -9.39 8.04 -2.32
CA LEU A 216 -8.08 7.55 -2.77
C LEU A 216 -7.01 8.62 -2.58
N LEU A 217 -5.79 8.19 -2.32
CA LEU A 217 -4.62 9.06 -2.29
C LEU A 217 -3.75 8.83 -3.52
N LEU A 218 -3.65 9.86 -4.36
CA LEU A 218 -2.76 9.91 -5.50
C LEU A 218 -1.43 10.54 -5.10
N LEU A 219 -0.34 9.92 -5.52
CA LEU A 219 1.04 10.33 -5.25
C LEU A 219 1.82 10.46 -6.56
N SER A 220 2.68 11.47 -6.65
CA SER A 220 3.70 11.54 -7.70
C SER A 220 4.78 10.48 -7.51
N ASP A 221 5.43 10.07 -8.60
CA ASP A 221 6.66 9.28 -8.52
C ASP A 221 7.82 10.20 -8.12
N VAL A 222 8.56 9.81 -7.08
CA VAL A 222 9.77 10.51 -6.60
C VAL A 222 11.04 9.74 -6.98
N ARG A 223 10.91 8.68 -7.77
CA ARG A 223 12.07 7.89 -8.18
C ARG A 223 12.91 8.68 -9.19
N PRO A 224 14.19 8.96 -8.89
CA PRO A 224 15.06 9.65 -9.83
C PRO A 224 15.35 8.77 -11.06
N ALA A 225 15.79 9.40 -12.15
CA ALA A 225 16.08 8.70 -13.41
C ALA A 225 17.19 7.65 -13.24
N LYS A 226 18.18 7.93 -12.38
CA LYS A 226 19.27 7.03 -12.00
C LYS A 226 19.20 6.77 -10.50
N PRO A 227 18.32 5.84 -10.05
CA PRO A 227 18.16 5.57 -8.64
C PRO A 227 19.37 4.77 -8.11
N GLY A 228 20.06 5.37 -7.16
CA GLY A 228 20.93 4.69 -6.22
C GLY A 228 20.12 4.15 -5.04
N ASN A 229 20.61 3.07 -4.44
CA ASN A 229 20.14 2.56 -3.16
C ASN A 229 21.35 2.42 -2.24
N SER A 230 21.16 2.71 -0.96
CA SER A 230 22.15 2.45 0.07
C SER A 230 21.53 1.59 1.17
N ASP A 231 22.28 0.59 1.63
CA ASP A 231 21.98 -0.17 2.85
C ASP A 231 22.58 0.45 4.10
N ARG A 232 23.23 1.61 3.95
CA ARG A 232 23.88 2.37 5.03
C ARG A 232 23.31 3.78 5.13
N LEU A 233 23.12 4.22 6.37
CA LEU A 233 22.94 5.64 6.66
C LEU A 233 24.21 6.39 6.25
N GLY A 234 24.03 7.53 5.60
CA GLY A 234 25.10 8.28 4.97
C GLY A 234 24.79 9.76 4.98
N ARG A 235 25.71 10.57 4.47
CA ARG A 235 25.63 12.03 4.52
C ARG A 235 24.30 12.58 3.98
N LEU A 236 23.90 12.19 2.77
CA LEU A 236 22.67 12.68 2.14
C LEU A 236 21.41 12.37 2.97
N HIS A 237 21.36 11.21 3.62
CA HIS A 237 20.26 10.86 4.52
C HIS A 237 20.19 11.79 5.75
N LEU A 238 21.36 12.14 6.31
CA LEU A 238 21.44 13.03 7.47
C LEU A 238 21.10 14.47 7.09
N GLU A 239 21.52 14.92 5.90
CA GLU A 239 21.17 16.24 5.36
C GLU A 239 19.66 16.34 5.13
N ALA A 240 19.05 15.36 4.46
CA ALA A 240 17.60 15.28 4.26
C ALA A 240 16.80 15.25 5.57
N LEU A 241 17.29 14.51 6.59
CA LEU A 241 16.68 14.49 7.92
C LEU A 241 16.79 15.83 8.64
N THR A 242 17.94 16.50 8.51
CA THR A 242 18.17 17.81 9.12
C THR A 242 17.26 18.84 8.49
N GLU A 243 17.13 18.83 7.17
CA GLU A 243 16.23 19.69 6.42
C GLU A 243 14.76 19.48 6.81
N LEU A 244 14.30 18.22 6.86
CA LEU A 244 12.96 17.88 7.33
C LEU A 244 12.72 18.36 8.76
N ALA A 245 13.68 18.12 9.66
CA ALA A 245 13.57 18.54 11.05
C ALA A 245 13.50 20.07 11.16
N CYS A 246 14.38 20.81 10.48
CA CYS A 246 14.38 22.28 10.48
C CYS A 246 13.05 22.85 9.97
N ALA A 247 12.51 22.30 8.88
CA ALA A 247 11.27 22.79 8.28
C ALA A 247 10.01 22.45 9.09
N THR A 248 10.06 21.41 9.93
CA THR A 248 8.87 20.91 10.65
C THR A 248 8.97 21.06 12.16
N SER A 249 10.08 21.60 12.67
CA SER A 249 10.33 21.76 14.10
C SER A 249 9.34 22.73 14.74
N ARG A 250 8.77 22.31 15.86
CA ARG A 250 7.86 23.08 16.72
C ARG A 250 8.16 22.74 18.16
N HIS A 251 8.17 23.75 19.02
CA HIS A 251 8.23 23.52 20.46
C HIS A 251 6.85 23.09 20.95
N GLN A 252 6.76 21.91 21.53
CA GLN A 252 5.53 21.38 22.10
C GLN A 252 5.75 20.92 23.54
N ARG A 253 4.74 21.13 24.38
CA ARG A 253 4.72 20.61 25.74
C ARG A 253 4.48 19.10 25.71
N LEU A 254 5.28 18.35 26.44
CA LEU A 254 5.18 16.88 26.49
C LEU A 254 3.76 16.41 26.85
N GLY A 255 3.13 17.03 27.85
CA GLY A 255 1.77 16.68 28.27
C GLY A 255 0.69 16.81 27.20
N THR A 256 0.98 17.51 26.09
CA THR A 256 0.05 17.68 24.96
C THR A 256 0.25 16.64 23.85
N LEU A 257 1.34 15.87 23.90
CA LEU A 257 1.68 14.90 22.86
C LEU A 257 1.00 13.55 23.14
N PRO A 258 0.24 12.99 22.19
CA PRO A 258 -0.34 11.64 22.36
C PRO A 258 0.72 10.55 22.62
N ALA A 259 1.94 10.75 22.11
CA ALA A 259 3.06 9.85 22.37
C ALA A 259 3.48 9.83 23.84
N TRP A 260 3.38 10.96 24.56
CA TRP A 260 3.71 11.05 25.97
C TRP A 260 2.68 10.31 26.84
N GLU A 261 1.39 10.47 26.53
CA GLU A 261 0.32 9.72 27.17
C GLU A 261 0.48 8.21 26.95
N ASN A 262 0.75 7.79 25.71
CA ASN A 262 1.05 6.39 25.38
C ASN A 262 2.27 5.86 26.14
N LEU A 263 3.33 6.66 26.26
CA LEU A 263 4.54 6.29 27.00
C LEU A 263 4.21 6.05 28.48
N ASN A 264 3.46 6.95 29.12
CA ASN A 264 3.07 6.78 30.52
C ASN A 264 2.21 5.51 30.72
N ARG A 265 1.21 5.27 29.86
CA ARG A 265 0.43 4.02 29.88
C ARG A 265 1.30 2.78 29.72
N ASN A 266 2.22 2.78 28.76
CA ASN A 266 3.11 1.64 28.53
C ASN A 266 4.02 1.38 29.75
N LEU A 267 4.46 2.43 30.46
CA LEU A 267 5.25 2.27 31.68
C LEU A 267 4.41 1.72 32.85
N GLU A 268 3.14 2.10 32.93
CA GLU A 268 2.18 1.55 33.91
C GLU A 268 1.88 0.08 33.61
N ASP A 269 1.63 -0.28 32.35
CA ASP A 269 1.39 -1.66 31.91
C ASP A 269 2.61 -2.55 32.19
N LEU A 270 3.82 -2.03 31.98
CA LEU A 270 5.07 -2.72 32.35
C LEU A 270 5.22 -2.92 33.86
N ASP A 271 4.44 -2.23 34.69
CA ASP A 271 4.50 -2.41 36.13
C ASP A 271 3.89 -3.74 36.60
N GLY A 272 2.88 -4.22 35.89
CA GLY A 272 2.15 -5.45 36.19
C GLY A 272 2.52 -6.69 35.36
N LEU A 273 3.49 -6.58 34.45
CA LEU A 273 3.86 -7.68 33.54
C LEU A 273 5.14 -8.40 34.00
N GLU A 274 5.04 -9.70 34.18
CA GLU A 274 6.21 -10.58 34.30
C GLU A 274 6.89 -10.74 32.94
N PRO A 275 8.24 -10.77 32.88
CA PRO A 275 8.98 -11.05 31.66
C PRO A 275 8.55 -12.38 31.02
N ALA A 276 8.20 -12.35 29.73
CA ALA A 276 7.84 -13.52 28.94
C ALA A 276 9.02 -14.03 28.08
N ASN A 277 8.87 -15.18 27.43
CA ASN A 277 9.82 -15.74 26.45
C ASN A 277 11.26 -15.90 26.97
N ASP A 278 11.41 -16.37 28.22
CA ASP A 278 12.70 -16.62 28.86
C ASP A 278 13.63 -15.40 28.95
N LEU A 279 13.05 -14.18 28.91
CA LEU A 279 13.80 -12.95 29.10
C LEU A 279 14.34 -12.85 30.53
N ASP A 280 15.61 -12.45 30.68
CA ASP A 280 16.25 -12.28 31.99
C ASP A 280 15.53 -11.21 32.82
N THR A 281 14.85 -11.66 33.88
CA THR A 281 14.11 -10.81 34.82
C THR A 281 14.98 -9.69 35.40
N LYS A 282 16.26 -9.95 35.66
CA LYS A 282 17.16 -8.93 36.21
C LYS A 282 17.48 -7.85 35.18
N GLN A 283 17.72 -8.22 33.93
CA GLN A 283 17.95 -7.26 32.85
C GLN A 283 16.69 -6.44 32.55
N VAL A 284 15.52 -7.07 32.48
CA VAL A 284 14.24 -6.37 32.28
C VAL A 284 13.98 -5.39 33.43
N GLY A 285 14.14 -5.81 34.68
CA GLY A 285 14.00 -4.94 35.84
C GLY A 285 14.94 -3.73 35.82
N ARG A 286 16.20 -3.93 35.39
CA ARG A 286 17.16 -2.81 35.21
C ARG A 286 16.71 -1.82 34.14
N LEU A 287 16.26 -2.31 32.98
CA LEU A 287 15.77 -1.46 31.89
C LEU A 287 14.52 -0.68 32.30
N LYS A 288 13.56 -1.35 32.95
CA LYS A 288 12.36 -0.72 33.50
C LYS A 288 12.71 0.40 34.47
N ASN A 289 13.59 0.14 35.44
CA ASN A 289 14.04 1.16 36.39
C ASN A 289 14.75 2.33 35.69
N ALA A 290 15.56 2.06 34.66
CA ALA A 290 16.20 3.12 33.87
C ALA A 290 15.17 3.98 33.12
N LEU A 291 14.14 3.38 32.52
CA LEU A 291 13.05 4.08 31.84
C LEU A 291 12.24 4.94 32.82
N LEU A 292 11.90 4.42 34.00
CA LEU A 292 11.20 5.17 35.04
C LEU A 292 12.01 6.38 35.53
N ARG A 293 13.32 6.19 35.76
CA ARG A 293 14.23 7.29 36.12
C ARG A 293 14.34 8.32 35.01
N LEU A 294 14.42 7.90 33.75
CA LEU A 294 14.44 8.81 32.61
C LEU A 294 13.13 9.61 32.54
N ARG A 295 11.98 8.95 32.67
CA ARG A 295 10.66 9.60 32.70
C ARG A 295 10.57 10.67 33.79
N GLN A 296 11.12 10.41 34.97
CA GLN A 296 11.14 11.39 36.08
C GLN A 296 11.93 12.68 35.77
N GLN A 297 12.79 12.68 34.74
CA GLN A 297 13.52 13.89 34.31
C GLN A 297 12.65 14.86 33.51
N PHE A 298 11.44 14.45 33.11
CA PHE A 298 10.56 15.23 32.27
C PHE A 298 9.20 15.41 32.96
N GLY A 299 8.69 16.64 32.95
CA GLY A 299 7.34 16.95 33.40
C GLY A 299 6.40 17.19 32.22
N ASP A 300 5.09 17.17 32.47
CA ASP A 300 4.08 17.45 31.43
C ASP A 300 4.23 18.86 30.83
N SER A 301 4.77 19.79 31.62
CA SER A 301 5.08 21.15 31.18
C SER A 301 6.42 21.30 30.46
N THR A 302 7.24 20.24 30.38
CA THR A 302 8.52 20.30 29.67
C THR A 302 8.27 20.54 28.19
N GLU A 303 8.89 21.59 27.65
CA GLU A 303 8.84 21.92 26.22
C GLU A 303 10.04 21.32 25.51
N LEU A 304 9.78 20.59 24.42
CA LEU A 304 10.82 20.02 23.57
C LEU A 304 10.57 20.39 22.10
N PRO A 305 11.64 20.54 21.30
CA PRO A 305 11.49 20.59 19.86
C PRO A 305 10.98 19.24 19.35
N THR A 306 9.94 19.29 18.54
CA THR A 306 9.29 18.14 17.90
C THR A 306 9.18 18.42 16.42
N GLY A 307 9.28 17.39 15.59
CA GLY A 307 9.19 17.54 14.14
C GLY A 307 8.77 16.23 13.50
N LEU A 308 8.61 16.26 12.18
CA LEU A 308 8.36 15.04 11.42
C LEU A 308 9.64 14.22 11.32
N ALA A 309 9.46 12.89 11.33
CA ALA A 309 10.53 11.93 11.16
C ALA A 309 10.16 10.94 10.05
N HIS A 310 11.14 10.51 9.26
CA HIS A 310 10.92 9.50 8.21
C HIS A 310 10.63 8.10 8.80
N ALA A 311 11.26 7.77 9.94
CA ALA A 311 11.09 6.55 10.74
C ALA A 311 11.39 5.19 10.06
N ASP A 312 11.58 5.13 8.74
CA ASP A 312 11.85 3.88 8.01
C ASP A 312 12.98 4.05 6.99
N PHE A 313 14.22 3.73 7.35
CA PHE A 313 15.39 3.84 6.47
C PHE A 313 15.67 2.57 5.67
N THR A 314 14.66 1.71 5.48
CA THR A 314 14.88 0.50 4.70
C THR A 314 15.21 0.88 3.24
N PRO A 315 16.19 0.21 2.59
CA PRO A 315 16.74 0.63 1.28
C PRO A 315 15.76 0.60 0.09
N TRP A 316 14.50 0.26 0.35
CA TRP A 316 13.44 0.18 -0.65
C TRP A 316 12.36 1.22 -0.50
N ASN A 317 12.39 1.98 0.59
CA ASN A 317 11.54 3.15 0.80
C ASN A 317 12.24 4.46 0.43
N LEU A 318 13.54 4.39 0.12
CA LEU A 318 14.36 5.54 -0.22
C LEU A 318 15.06 5.31 -1.56
N TYR A 319 15.23 6.38 -2.31
CA TYR A 319 16.11 6.45 -3.47
C TYR A 319 17.15 7.54 -3.20
N LEU A 320 18.36 7.30 -3.70
CA LEU A 320 19.42 8.29 -3.71
C LEU A 320 19.69 8.69 -5.15
N SER A 321 20.02 9.97 -5.35
CA SER A 321 20.57 10.48 -6.60
C SER A 321 21.64 11.51 -6.26
N ASP A 322 22.67 11.53 -7.10
CA ASP A 322 23.71 12.56 -7.09
C ASP A 322 23.18 13.88 -7.67
#